data_AF-A0A940GVP2-F1
#
_entry.id   AF-A0A940GVP2-F1
#
_cell.length_a   1.000
_cell.length_b   1.000
_cell.length_c   1.000
_cell.angle_alpha   90.00
_cell.angle_beta   90.00
_cell.angle_gamma   90.00
#
_symmetry.space_group_name_H-M   'P 1'
#
loop_
_entity.id
_entity.type
_entity.pdbx_description
1 polymer ?
#
loop_
_entity_poly.entity_id
_entity_poly.type
_entity_poly.pdbx_seq_one_letter_code
_entity_poly.pdbx_strand_id
1 'polypeptide(L)'
;MLIGASKVLAVFLLAACTMQGSEVRREELMDSIERLVVLPTGAQALKAYGRSYAFVDKDRVIGSYSIPIEAPDGPCTIVMPGDRSRPCTAEEAALTEQTPAGVRRWYEKSEDVPRRMSAGCEQVNVVYVISSRRVIEALCDADH
;
A
#
# COMPACT_ATOMS: atom_id res chain seq x y z
N MET A 1 -55.83 31.57 20.97
CA MET A 1 -55.44 30.28 21.55
C MET A 1 -54.10 29.88 20.95
N LEU A 2 -53.19 29.36 21.77
CA LEU A 2 -51.73 29.50 21.70
C LEU A 2 -51.00 28.89 20.48
N ILE A 3 -49.92 29.60 20.12
CA ILE A 3 -48.78 29.21 19.28
C ILE A 3 -48.00 28.10 20.00
N GLY A 4 -47.74 26.98 19.32
CA GLY A 4 -46.88 25.90 19.80
C GLY A 4 -45.69 25.69 18.87
N ALA A 5 -44.63 26.47 19.06
CA ALA A 5 -43.33 26.23 18.47
C ALA A 5 -42.60 25.14 19.29
N SER A 6 -42.03 24.13 18.65
CA SER A 6 -40.98 23.31 19.27
C SER A 6 -39.88 23.04 18.24
N LYS A 7 -38.79 23.78 18.45
CA LYS A 7 -37.50 23.73 17.77
C LYS A 7 -36.67 22.59 18.33
N VAL A 8 -36.44 21.51 17.59
CA VAL A 8 -35.34 20.55 17.80
C VAL A 8 -35.22 19.84 16.43
N LEU A 9 -34.12 19.79 15.67
CA LEU A 9 -32.74 19.45 15.97
C LEU A 9 -31.92 19.79 14.70
N ALA A 10 -30.84 20.57 14.79
CA ALA A 10 -29.94 20.76 13.65
C ALA A 10 -28.50 20.98 14.14
N VAL A 11 -27.78 19.91 14.46
CA VAL A 11 -26.31 19.91 14.61
C VAL A 11 -25.77 18.50 14.32
N PHE A 12 -25.32 18.20 13.09
CA PHE A 12 -24.46 17.04 12.78
C PHE A 12 -23.84 17.18 11.37
N LEU A 13 -22.99 18.19 11.12
CA LEU A 13 -22.45 18.42 9.75
C LEU A 13 -20.97 18.87 9.66
N LEU A 14 -20.11 18.58 10.65
CA LEU A 14 -18.71 19.10 10.62
C LEU A 14 -17.58 18.06 10.66
N ALA A 15 -17.84 16.76 10.48
CA ALA A 15 -16.79 15.74 10.57
C ALA A 15 -16.20 15.23 9.24
N ALA A 16 -16.67 15.69 8.08
CA ALA A 16 -16.31 15.07 6.78
C ALA A 16 -15.10 15.69 6.05
N CYS A 17 -14.61 16.88 6.43
CA CYS A 17 -13.58 17.57 5.63
C CYS A 17 -12.13 17.14 5.90
N THR A 18 -11.84 16.43 6.98
CA THR A 18 -10.44 16.10 7.34
C THR A 18 -9.90 14.87 6.61
N MET A 19 -10.73 13.85 6.34
CA MET A 19 -10.31 12.63 5.62
C MET A 19 -10.02 12.88 4.14
N GLN A 20 -10.69 13.84 3.52
CA GLN A 20 -10.57 14.08 2.08
C GLN A 20 -9.25 14.75 1.71
N GLY A 21 -8.72 15.62 2.59
CA GLY A 21 -7.43 16.27 2.39
C GLY A 21 -6.23 15.33 2.52
N SER A 22 -6.31 14.33 3.40
CA SER A 22 -5.25 13.31 3.52
C SER A 22 -5.21 12.42 2.29
N GLU A 23 -6.36 12.00 1.77
CA GLU A 23 -6.41 11.14 0.57
C GLU A 23 -5.85 11.83 -0.67
N VAL A 24 -6.26 13.07 -0.94
CA VAL A 24 -5.75 13.84 -2.08
C VAL A 24 -4.22 13.97 -2.00
N ARG A 25 -3.69 14.27 -0.80
CA ARG A 25 -2.24 14.36 -0.59
C ARG A 25 -1.51 13.04 -0.86
N ARG A 26 -2.12 11.89 -0.50
CA ARG A 26 -1.54 10.57 -0.76
C ARG A 26 -1.48 10.28 -2.26
N GLU A 27 -2.55 10.56 -2.98
CA GLU A 27 -2.62 10.39 -4.44
C GLU A 27 -1.57 11.26 -5.16
N GLU A 28 -1.42 12.54 -4.77
CA GLU A 28 -0.41 13.44 -5.34
C GLU A 28 1.03 12.96 -5.09
N LEU A 29 1.29 12.38 -3.92
CA LEU A 29 2.59 11.77 -3.60
C LEU A 29 2.84 10.54 -4.46
N MET A 30 1.87 9.64 -4.58
CA MET A 30 1.97 8.45 -5.44
C MET A 30 2.25 8.85 -6.89
N ASP A 31 1.48 9.80 -7.44
CA ASP A 31 1.70 10.32 -8.79
C ASP A 31 3.10 10.94 -8.97
N SER A 32 3.60 11.65 -7.95
CA SER A 32 4.92 12.27 -7.99
C SER A 32 6.03 11.22 -7.97
N ILE A 33 5.91 10.19 -7.14
CA ILE A 33 6.87 9.09 -7.08
C ILE A 33 6.88 8.33 -8.40
N GLU A 34 5.71 7.95 -8.92
CA GLU A 34 5.59 7.17 -10.16
C GLU A 34 6.10 7.91 -11.40
N ARG A 35 6.04 9.26 -11.42
CA ARG A 35 6.66 10.07 -12.48
C ARG A 35 8.18 10.16 -12.39
N LEU A 36 8.74 10.06 -11.20
CA LEU A 36 10.16 10.30 -10.93
C LEU A 36 10.97 9.00 -10.82
N VAL A 37 10.31 7.88 -10.53
CA VAL A 37 10.98 6.59 -10.39
C VAL A 37 11.56 6.15 -11.73
N VAL A 38 12.84 5.82 -11.72
CA VAL A 38 13.51 5.11 -12.81
C VAL A 38 13.69 3.68 -12.33
N LEU A 39 13.00 2.73 -12.97
CA LEU A 39 13.08 1.33 -12.57
C LEU A 39 14.46 0.75 -12.90
N PRO A 40 15.03 -0.08 -12.01
CA PRO A 40 16.32 -0.73 -12.24
C PRO A 40 16.30 -1.67 -13.46
N THR A 41 17.49 -2.00 -13.95
CA THR A 41 17.61 -2.95 -15.07
C THR A 41 17.09 -4.33 -14.65
N GLY A 42 16.32 -4.99 -15.52
CA GLY A 42 15.68 -6.27 -15.21
C GLY A 42 14.26 -6.14 -14.63
N ALA A 43 13.85 -4.93 -14.23
CA ALA A 43 12.48 -4.65 -13.84
C ALA A 43 11.53 -4.68 -15.04
N GLN A 44 10.32 -5.17 -14.81
CA GLN A 44 9.19 -5.02 -15.74
C GLN A 44 8.72 -3.56 -15.83
N ALA A 45 7.77 -3.28 -16.74
CA ALA A 45 7.10 -1.98 -16.78
C ALA A 45 6.25 -1.75 -15.51
N LEU A 46 6.13 -0.48 -15.07
CA LEU A 46 5.43 -0.11 -13.82
C LEU A 46 4.00 -0.69 -13.70
N LYS A 47 3.28 -0.81 -14.82
CA LYS A 47 1.92 -1.39 -14.87
C LYS A 47 1.84 -2.88 -14.51
N ALA A 48 2.95 -3.61 -14.59
CA ALA A 48 3.03 -5.03 -14.23
C ALA A 48 3.05 -5.24 -12.70
N TYR A 49 3.35 -4.19 -11.94
CA TYR A 49 3.41 -4.24 -10.49
C TYR A 49 2.09 -3.79 -9.86
N GLY A 50 1.76 -4.40 -8.72
CA GLY A 50 1.00 -3.74 -7.68
C GLY A 50 1.92 -2.85 -6.87
N ARG A 51 1.45 -1.65 -6.50
CA ARG A 51 2.28 -0.61 -5.89
C ARG A 51 1.73 -0.25 -4.51
N SER A 52 2.51 -0.52 -3.48
CA SER A 52 2.12 -0.28 -2.08
C SER A 52 2.97 0.83 -1.49
N TYR A 53 2.35 1.81 -0.85
CA TYR A 53 3.04 2.98 -0.31
C TYR A 53 2.71 3.18 1.17
N ALA A 54 3.65 3.75 1.92
CA ALA A 54 3.40 4.25 3.27
C ALA A 54 4.37 5.36 3.65
N PHE A 55 3.97 6.19 4.61
CA PHE A 55 4.92 7.06 5.29
C PHE A 55 5.84 6.22 6.18
N VAL A 56 7.15 6.45 6.06
CA VAL A 56 8.15 5.95 7.02
C VAL A 56 8.27 6.92 8.18
N ASP A 57 8.26 8.21 7.86
CA ASP A 57 8.26 9.33 8.81
C ASP A 57 7.65 10.57 8.13
N LYS A 58 7.84 11.75 8.73
CA LYS A 58 7.28 13.02 8.23
C LYS A 58 7.80 13.47 6.87
N ASP A 59 8.96 12.95 6.42
CA ASP A 59 9.65 13.40 5.21
C ASP A 59 9.98 12.27 4.24
N ARG A 60 9.67 11.01 4.59
CA ARG A 60 9.97 9.85 3.75
C ARG A 60 8.75 8.99 3.48
N VAL A 61 8.64 8.56 2.23
CA VAL A 61 7.67 7.55 1.76
C VAL A 61 8.46 6.35 1.27
N ILE A 62 8.02 5.16 1.67
CA ILE A 62 8.48 3.91 1.07
C ILE A 62 7.44 3.42 0.06
N GLY A 63 7.90 2.91 -1.07
CA GLY A 63 7.12 2.19 -2.06
C GLY A 63 7.63 0.76 -2.20
N SER A 64 6.74 -0.21 -2.24
CA SER A 64 7.03 -1.61 -2.62
C SER A 64 6.26 -1.91 -3.89
N TYR A 65 6.99 -2.15 -4.98
CA TYR A 65 6.40 -2.52 -6.27
C TYR A 65 6.58 -4.01 -6.45
N SER A 66 5.50 -4.77 -6.43
CA SER A 66 5.57 -6.23 -6.50
C SER A 66 4.75 -6.77 -7.67
N ILE A 67 5.32 -7.70 -8.44
CA ILE A 67 4.57 -8.44 -9.44
C ILE A 67 3.66 -9.42 -8.68
N PRO A 68 2.33 -9.32 -8.81
CA PRO A 68 1.45 -10.24 -8.12
C PRO A 68 1.72 -11.66 -8.61
N ILE A 69 1.92 -12.57 -7.68
CA ILE A 69 1.95 -14.00 -7.97
C ILE A 69 0.52 -14.49 -7.91
N GLU A 70 0.09 -15.22 -8.94
CA GLU A 70 -1.20 -15.92 -8.90
C GLU A 70 -1.22 -16.80 -7.65
N ALA A 71 -2.24 -16.59 -6.81
CA ALA A 71 -2.42 -17.45 -5.66
C ALA A 71 -2.55 -18.90 -6.17
N PRO A 72 -1.85 -19.87 -5.57
CA PRO A 72 -2.02 -21.26 -5.96
C PRO A 72 -3.50 -21.64 -5.88
N ASP A 73 -3.97 -22.42 -6.85
CA ASP A 73 -5.34 -22.91 -6.86
C ASP A 73 -5.60 -23.70 -5.55
N GLY A 74 -6.35 -23.10 -4.63
CA GLY A 74 -6.69 -23.73 -3.36
C GLY A 74 -6.79 -22.77 -2.17
N PRO A 75 -7.27 -23.27 -1.02
CA PRO A 75 -7.30 -22.49 0.21
C PRO A 75 -5.88 -22.18 0.68
N CYS A 76 -5.67 -20.98 1.24
CA CYS A 76 -4.44 -20.63 1.93
C CYS A 76 -4.13 -21.69 2.99
N THR A 77 -2.92 -22.26 2.97
CA THR A 77 -2.46 -23.27 3.93
C THR A 77 -1.11 -22.89 4.51
N ILE A 78 -0.93 -23.15 5.81
CA ILE A 78 0.33 -22.98 6.52
C ILE A 78 0.92 -24.35 6.80
N VAL A 79 2.18 -24.53 6.39
CA VAL A 79 2.97 -25.72 6.72
C VAL A 79 3.55 -25.56 8.13
N MET A 80 3.26 -26.52 8.99
CA MET A 80 3.76 -26.62 10.35
C MET A 80 4.86 -27.68 10.45
N PRO A 81 5.68 -27.68 11.51
CA PRO A 81 6.68 -28.73 11.73
C PRO A 81 6.08 -30.15 11.73
N GLY A 82 6.82 -31.07 11.11
CA GLY A 82 6.45 -32.48 10.96
C GLY A 82 5.44 -32.74 9.84
N ASP A 83 5.57 -32.06 8.69
CA ASP A 83 4.75 -32.23 7.49
C ASP A 83 3.24 -32.07 7.70
N ARG A 84 2.85 -31.29 8.71
CA ARG A 84 1.45 -30.97 8.98
C ARG A 84 1.07 -29.69 8.28
N SER A 85 -0.19 -29.57 7.87
CA SER A 85 -0.75 -28.32 7.35
C SER A 85 -2.07 -27.98 8.04
N ARG A 86 -2.39 -26.69 8.06
CA ARG A 86 -3.72 -26.19 8.44
C ARG A 86 -4.16 -25.05 7.52
N PRO A 87 -5.47 -24.81 7.36
CA PRO A 87 -5.94 -23.60 6.72
C PRO A 87 -5.42 -22.35 7.44
N CYS A 88 -5.19 -21.29 6.67
CA CYS A 88 -4.91 -19.97 7.22
C CYS A 88 -6.14 -19.44 7.99
N THR A 89 -5.90 -18.67 9.04
CA THR A 89 -6.91 -17.78 9.59
C THR A 89 -7.22 -16.66 8.58
N ALA A 90 -8.32 -15.94 8.78
CA ALA A 90 -8.64 -14.78 7.93
C ALA A 90 -7.55 -13.70 7.99
N GLU A 91 -6.93 -13.51 9.16
CA GLU A 91 -5.81 -12.59 9.35
C GLU A 91 -4.59 -13.05 8.56
N GLU A 92 -4.22 -14.33 8.65
CA GLU A 92 -3.10 -14.89 7.89
C GLU A 92 -3.34 -14.83 6.38
N ALA A 93 -4.58 -15.07 5.93
CA ALA A 93 -4.94 -14.93 4.52
C ALA A 93 -4.86 -13.46 4.06
N ALA A 94 -5.30 -12.50 4.88
CA ALA A 94 -5.18 -11.08 4.56
C ALA A 94 -3.71 -10.63 4.45
N LEU A 95 -2.80 -11.21 5.22
CA LEU A 95 -1.36 -10.95 5.08
C LEU A 95 -0.78 -11.46 3.75
N THR A 96 -1.46 -12.40 3.09
CA THR A 96 -1.08 -12.87 1.74
C THR A 96 -1.71 -12.04 0.62
N GLU A 97 -2.61 -11.09 0.95
CA GLU A 97 -3.28 -10.26 -0.04
C GLU A 97 -2.28 -9.29 -0.68
N GLN A 98 -1.98 -9.54 -1.95
CA GLN A 98 -1.10 -8.69 -2.74
C GLN A 98 -1.91 -7.57 -3.39
N THR A 99 -1.28 -6.40 -3.55
CA THR A 99 -1.85 -5.35 -4.40
C THR A 99 -1.86 -5.86 -5.85
N PRO A 100 -2.99 -5.88 -6.57
CA PRO A 100 -3.02 -6.39 -7.95
C PRO A 100 -2.17 -5.54 -8.91
N ALA A 101 -1.78 -6.14 -10.04
CA ALA A 101 -1.02 -5.46 -11.07
C ALA A 101 -1.80 -4.25 -11.59
N GLY A 102 -1.11 -3.12 -11.74
CA GLY A 102 -1.73 -1.88 -12.19
C GLY A 102 -2.50 -1.14 -11.08
N VAL A 103 -2.66 -1.71 -9.89
CA VAL A 103 -3.32 -1.07 -8.75
C VAL A 103 -2.29 -0.44 -7.82
N ARG A 104 -2.67 0.66 -7.16
CA ARG A 104 -1.92 1.28 -6.07
C ARG A 104 -2.71 1.23 -4.77
N ARG A 105 -2.01 1.07 -3.65
CA ARG A 105 -2.59 1.01 -2.30
C ARG A 105 -1.71 1.79 -1.32
N TRP A 106 -2.34 2.57 -0.46
CA TRP A 106 -1.66 3.23 0.65
C TRP A 106 -1.92 2.48 1.95
N TYR A 107 -0.86 2.24 2.71
CA TYR A 107 -0.88 1.61 4.02
C TYR A 107 -0.68 2.65 5.10
N GLU A 108 -1.36 2.47 6.24
CA GLU A 108 -1.29 3.41 7.36
C GLU A 108 0.09 3.37 8.04
N LYS A 109 0.78 2.23 8.00
CA LYS A 109 2.11 2.05 8.57
C LYS A 109 3.07 1.44 7.56
N SER A 110 4.34 1.80 7.67
CA SER A 110 5.39 1.27 6.79
C SER A 110 5.65 -0.22 7.01
N GLU A 111 5.39 -0.71 8.23
CA GLU A 111 5.55 -2.12 8.59
C GLU A 111 4.52 -3.03 7.90
N ASP A 112 3.36 -2.48 7.53
CA ASP A 112 2.27 -3.20 6.88
C ASP A 112 2.45 -3.26 5.35
N VAL A 113 3.41 -2.52 4.79
CA VAL A 113 3.71 -2.57 3.35
C VAL A 113 4.30 -3.95 3.03
N PRO A 114 3.67 -4.73 2.13
CA PRO A 114 4.14 -6.06 1.80
C PRO A 114 5.57 -6.03 1.26
N ARG A 115 6.45 -6.78 1.93
CA ARG A 115 7.83 -7.03 1.50
C ARG A 115 8.01 -8.52 1.38
N ARG A 116 8.38 -8.97 0.20
CA ARG A 116 8.77 -10.34 -0.09
C ARG A 116 10.22 -10.36 -0.53
N MET A 117 10.91 -11.39 -0.08
CA MET A 117 12.22 -11.71 -0.65
C MET A 117 12.01 -12.29 -2.04
N SER A 118 12.66 -11.70 -3.03
CA SER A 118 12.59 -12.18 -4.40
C SER A 118 13.96 -12.27 -5.05
N ALA A 119 14.14 -13.28 -5.89
CA ALA A 119 15.35 -13.45 -6.68
C ALA A 119 15.23 -12.63 -7.98
N GLY A 120 15.47 -11.32 -7.88
CA GLY A 120 15.44 -10.41 -9.01
C GLY A 120 14.58 -9.18 -8.75
N CYS A 121 13.92 -8.72 -9.80
CA CYS A 121 13.16 -7.47 -9.81
C CYS A 121 11.64 -7.70 -9.79
N GLU A 122 11.17 -8.88 -9.39
CA GLU A 122 9.75 -9.13 -9.11
C GLU A 122 9.27 -8.33 -7.89
N GLN A 123 10.21 -7.83 -7.08
CA GLN A 123 9.98 -6.76 -6.13
C GLN A 123 11.04 -5.66 -6.29
N VAL A 124 10.56 -4.41 -6.37
CA VAL A 124 11.39 -3.20 -6.36
C VAL A 124 11.00 -2.35 -5.15
N ASN A 125 11.99 -2.02 -4.33
CA ASN A 125 11.83 -1.13 -3.18
C ASN A 125 12.21 0.29 -3.59
N VAL A 126 11.36 1.26 -3.25
CA VAL A 126 11.51 2.67 -3.61
C VAL A 126 11.51 3.52 -2.36
N VAL A 127 12.46 4.46 -2.25
CA VAL A 127 12.46 5.46 -1.18
C VAL A 127 12.38 6.86 -1.79
N TYR A 128 11.38 7.62 -1.33
CA TYR A 128 11.13 8.99 -1.76
C TYR A 128 11.22 9.96 -0.59
N VAL A 129 11.93 11.08 -0.80
CA VAL A 129 12.06 12.17 0.17
C VAL A 129 11.17 13.33 -0.26
N ILE A 130 10.21 13.69 0.59
CA ILE A 130 9.14 14.66 0.30
C ILE A 130 9.70 16.07 0.13
N SER A 131 10.54 16.52 1.06
CA SER A 131 11.12 17.86 1.08
C SER A 131 11.93 18.18 -0.19
N SER A 132 12.72 17.21 -0.66
CA SER A 132 13.55 17.36 -1.85
C SER A 132 12.84 16.97 -3.15
N ARG A 133 11.68 16.32 -3.06
CA ARG A 133 10.93 15.74 -4.19
C ARG A 133 11.77 14.80 -5.05
N ARG A 134 12.48 13.87 -4.41
CA ARG A 134 13.39 12.95 -5.08
C ARG A 134 13.14 11.51 -4.66
N VAL A 135 13.17 10.62 -5.65
CA VAL A 135 13.44 9.21 -5.41
C VAL A 135 14.94 9.08 -5.18
N ILE A 136 15.32 8.63 -3.99
CA ILE A 136 16.73 8.44 -3.60
C ILE A 136 17.18 6.99 -3.76
N GLU A 137 16.22 6.06 -3.87
CA GLU A 137 16.47 4.64 -4.00
C GLU A 137 15.36 3.98 -4.82
N ALA A 138 15.74 3.09 -5.73
CA ALA A 138 14.85 2.22 -6.50
C ALA A 138 15.64 0.94 -6.84
N LEU A 139 15.57 -0.07 -5.97
CA LEU A 139 16.44 -1.24 -6.01
C LEU A 139 15.62 -2.53 -6.08
N CYS A 140 16.14 -3.51 -6.81
CA CYS A 140 15.59 -4.86 -6.79
C CYS A 140 15.96 -5.54 -5.47
N ASP A 141 15.07 -6.36 -4.94
CA ASP A 141 15.26 -6.97 -3.61
C ASP A 141 16.51 -7.87 -3.54
N ALA A 142 16.94 -8.44 -4.67
CA ALA A 142 18.17 -9.24 -4.78
C ALA A 142 19.49 -8.44 -4.74
N ASP A 143 19.44 -7.09 -4.74
CA ASP A 143 20.62 -6.23 -4.72
C ASP A 143 21.03 -5.81 -3.28
N HIS A 144 20.59 -6.54 -2.26
CA HIS A 144 20.88 -6.29 -0.83
C HIS A 144 21.64 -7.45 -0.16
#